data_AF-A0A6J6BL69-F1
#
_entry.id   AF-A0A6J6BL69-F1
#
_cell.length_a   1.000
_cell.length_b   1.000
_cell.length_c   1.000
_cell.angle_alpha   90.00
_cell.angle_beta   90.00
_cell.angle_gamma   90.00
#
_symmetry.space_group_name_H-M   'P 1'
#
loop_
_entity.id
_entity.type
_entity.pdbx_description
1 polymer ?
#
loop_
_entity_poly.entity_id
_entity_poly.type
_entity_poly.pdbx_seq_one_letter_code
_entity_poly.pdbx_strand_id
1 'polypeptide(L)'
;MPGPLPKPAHARVRNVPPAIAETALPAEGRQGPPPPLPPLKDWHPRTVEAWAAWWATPQALLWDQDGKTMHRWALLYDVLVTDPVAPPSVHAQLLQVEDRHGMSPQAMAKLRWAVRASEPEPPVEVPKAKTDRRKRVLEAVSDASA
;
A
#
# COMPACT_ATOMS: atom_id res chain seq x y z
N MET A 1 -58.55 15.93 10.96
CA MET A 1 -57.32 16.32 10.23
C MET A 1 -57.01 15.23 9.23
N PRO A 2 -57.08 15.47 7.90
CA PRO A 2 -56.67 14.45 6.93
C PRO A 2 -55.15 14.26 7.01
N GLY A 3 -54.70 13.00 6.99
CA GLY A 3 -53.30 12.62 7.09
C GLY A 3 -52.49 12.97 5.82
N PRO A 4 -51.15 12.80 5.86
CA PRO A 4 -50.29 13.16 4.74
C PRO A 4 -50.66 12.37 3.47
N LEU A 5 -50.60 13.05 2.33
CA LEU A 5 -50.87 12.45 1.01
C LEU A 5 -49.96 11.24 0.75
N PRO A 6 -50.50 10.15 0.16
CA PRO A 6 -49.72 8.98 -0.17
C PRO A 6 -48.63 9.32 -1.19
N LYS A 7 -47.42 8.80 -0.96
CA LYS A 7 -46.28 8.99 -1.87
C LYS A 7 -46.63 8.48 -3.28
N PRO A 8 -46.21 9.18 -4.35
CA PRO A 8 -46.44 8.73 -5.71
C PRO A 8 -45.78 7.37 -5.95
N ALA A 9 -46.49 6.48 -6.66
CA ALA A 9 -46.14 5.05 -6.83
C ALA A 9 -44.73 4.81 -7.43
N HIS A 10 -44.15 5.83 -8.05
CA HIS A 10 -42.85 5.77 -8.73
C HIS A 10 -41.69 6.29 -7.87
N ALA A 11 -41.95 6.83 -6.68
CA ALA A 11 -40.94 7.45 -5.83
C ALA A 11 -40.34 6.48 -4.79
N ARG A 12 -39.94 5.28 -5.25
CA ARG A 12 -38.90 4.49 -4.59
C ARG A 12 -37.59 4.65 -5.35
N VAL A 13 -37.14 5.89 -5.55
CA VAL A 13 -35.72 6.11 -5.84
C VAL A 13 -34.99 5.78 -4.56
N ARG A 14 -34.30 4.65 -4.55
CA ARG A 14 -33.36 4.31 -3.50
C ARG A 14 -32.25 5.36 -3.63
N ASN A 15 -32.23 6.35 -2.74
CA ASN A 15 -31.07 7.24 -2.57
C ASN A 15 -29.93 6.38 -2.01
N VAL A 16 -29.36 5.50 -2.84
CA VAL A 16 -28.12 4.80 -2.51
C VAL A 16 -27.04 5.86 -2.64
N PRO A 17 -26.34 6.23 -1.55
CA PRO A 17 -25.19 7.09 -1.67
C PRO A 17 -24.20 6.47 -2.65
N PRO A 18 -23.51 7.25 -3.50
CA PRO A 18 -22.50 6.70 -4.39
C PRO A 18 -21.50 5.88 -3.58
N ALA A 19 -21.12 4.71 -4.09
CA ALA A 19 -20.14 3.85 -3.45
C ALA A 19 -18.84 4.66 -3.26
N ILE A 20 -18.46 4.87 -2.00
CA ILE A 20 -17.20 5.55 -1.67
C ILE A 20 -16.06 4.62 -2.11
N ALA A 21 -15.13 5.17 -2.90
CA ALA A 21 -14.04 4.41 -3.50
C ALA A 21 -13.18 3.68 -2.46
N GLU A 22 -12.74 2.48 -2.80
CA GLU A 22 -11.76 1.69 -2.06
C GLU A 22 -10.36 1.92 -2.61
N THR A 23 -9.35 1.82 -1.76
CA THR A 23 -7.96 1.78 -2.17
C THR A 23 -7.55 0.34 -2.45
N ALA A 24 -7.25 0.04 -3.71
CA ALA A 24 -6.72 -1.27 -4.11
C ALA A 24 -5.20 -1.34 -3.82
N LEU A 25 -4.78 -2.39 -3.12
CA LEU A 25 -3.38 -2.68 -2.82
C LEU A 25 -2.93 -3.91 -3.63
N PRO A 26 -1.75 -3.89 -4.25
CA PRO A 26 -1.23 -5.04 -4.99
C PRO A 26 -0.87 -6.19 -4.04
N ALA A 27 -1.25 -7.42 -4.40
CA ALA A 27 -1.02 -8.61 -3.59
C ALA A 27 0.46 -8.94 -3.36
N GLU A 28 1.34 -8.49 -4.25
CA GLU A 28 2.78 -8.73 -4.22
C GLU A 28 3.48 -7.99 -3.07
N GLY A 29 2.81 -7.01 -2.46
CA GLY A 29 3.36 -6.26 -1.35
C GLY A 29 4.39 -5.22 -1.76
N ARG A 30 5.04 -4.61 -0.76
CA ARG A 30 6.14 -3.67 -0.98
C ARG A 30 7.41 -4.44 -1.31
N GLN A 31 8.07 -4.01 -2.39
CA GLN A 31 9.34 -4.59 -2.83
C GLN A 31 10.54 -3.91 -2.15
N GLY A 32 11.63 -4.66 -1.97
CA GLY A 32 12.88 -4.18 -1.40
C GLY A 32 12.96 -4.27 0.13
N PRO A 33 14.12 -3.89 0.72
CA PRO A 33 14.33 -4.02 2.15
C PRO A 33 13.41 -3.08 2.95
N PRO A 34 13.04 -3.45 4.20
CA PRO A 34 12.40 -2.52 5.12
C PRO A 34 13.30 -1.30 5.40
N PRO A 35 12.73 -0.14 5.76
CA PRO A 35 13.54 0.91 6.37
C PRO A 35 14.26 0.38 7.62
N PRO A 36 15.43 0.93 7.97
CA PRO A 36 16.15 0.48 9.14
C PRO A 36 15.32 0.70 10.41
N LEU A 37 15.37 -0.25 11.34
CA LEU A 37 14.83 -0.02 12.67
C LEU A 37 15.56 1.18 13.32
N PRO A 38 14.86 1.98 14.15
CA PRO A 38 15.46 3.17 14.72
C PRO A 38 16.63 2.77 15.64
N PRO A 39 17.78 3.47 15.56
CA PRO A 39 19.03 3.10 16.25
C PRO A 39 18.99 3.53 17.73
N LEU A 40 17.96 3.10 18.46
CA LEU A 40 17.73 3.47 19.85
C LEU A 40 18.27 2.44 20.84
N LYS A 41 18.36 1.18 20.40
CA LYS A 41 18.79 0.03 21.21
C LYS A 41 19.10 -1.16 20.32
N ASP A 42 19.65 -2.21 20.93
CA ASP A 42 19.69 -3.54 20.32
C ASP A 42 18.28 -4.14 20.31
N TRP A 43 17.81 -4.51 19.12
CA TRP A 43 16.47 -5.05 18.91
C TRP A 43 16.45 -6.56 19.12
N HIS A 44 15.37 -7.07 19.73
CA HIS A 44 15.18 -8.50 19.86
C HIS A 44 15.05 -9.13 18.45
N PRO A 45 15.65 -10.32 18.17
CA PRO A 45 15.62 -10.93 16.83
C PRO A 45 14.21 -11.11 16.24
N ARG A 46 13.24 -11.47 17.10
CA ARG A 46 11.83 -11.58 16.69
C ARG A 46 11.21 -10.25 16.26
N THR A 47 11.68 -9.13 16.84
CA THR A 47 11.23 -7.79 16.42
C THR A 47 11.79 -7.45 15.05
N VAL A 48 13.05 -7.77 14.79
CA VAL A 48 13.68 -7.54 13.48
C VAL A 48 12.98 -8.35 12.39
N GLU A 49 12.68 -9.61 12.67
CA GLU A 49 11.92 -10.49 11.76
C GLU A 49 10.51 -9.95 11.50
N ALA A 50 9.75 -9.62 12.55
CA ALA A 50 8.39 -9.13 12.42
C ALA A 50 8.34 -7.76 11.72
N TRP A 51 9.32 -6.89 11.96
CA TRP A 51 9.49 -5.63 11.23
C TRP A 51 9.65 -5.88 9.73
N ALA A 52 10.56 -6.76 9.34
CA ALA A 52 10.77 -7.11 7.94
C ALA A 52 9.49 -7.71 7.30
N ALA A 53 8.80 -8.59 8.02
CA ALA A 53 7.56 -9.20 7.55
C ALA A 53 6.46 -8.16 7.28
N TRP A 54 6.25 -7.22 8.20
CA TRP A 54 5.23 -6.18 8.00
C TRP A 54 5.54 -5.26 6.84
N TRP A 55 6.80 -4.91 6.66
CA TRP A 55 7.25 -4.08 5.54
C TRP A 55 7.21 -4.77 4.18
N ALA A 56 7.03 -6.09 4.13
CA ALA A 56 6.79 -6.82 2.89
C ALA A 56 5.30 -6.87 2.51
N THR A 57 4.39 -6.42 3.38
CA THR A 57 2.95 -6.51 3.12
C THR A 57 2.46 -5.43 2.13
N PRO A 58 1.30 -5.63 1.47
CA PRO A 58 0.66 -4.62 0.63
C PRO A 58 0.37 -3.30 1.34
N GLN A 59 0.02 -3.36 2.62
CA GLN A 59 -0.31 -2.20 3.45
C GLN A 59 0.88 -1.24 3.57
N ALA A 60 2.11 -1.76 3.57
CA ALA A 60 3.34 -0.99 3.70
C ALA A 60 3.55 0.03 2.56
N LEU A 61 2.87 -0.13 1.42
CA LEU A 61 2.89 0.85 0.33
C LEU A 61 2.21 2.18 0.69
N LEU A 62 1.29 2.16 1.65
CA LEU A 62 0.58 3.36 2.12
C LEU A 62 1.17 3.93 3.41
N TRP A 63 2.16 3.28 4.00
CA TRP A 63 2.85 3.79 5.19
C TRP A 63 3.90 4.84 4.82
N ASP A 64 4.35 5.61 5.81
CA ASP A 64 5.51 6.50 5.66
C ASP A 64 6.77 5.67 5.41
N GLN A 65 7.41 5.85 4.25
CA GLN A 65 8.52 5.00 3.81
C GLN A 65 9.80 5.16 4.64
N ASP A 66 9.93 6.25 5.42
CA ASP A 66 10.99 6.41 6.41
C ASP A 66 10.78 5.54 7.67
N GLY A 67 9.61 4.92 7.81
CA GLY A 67 9.23 4.04 8.90
C GLY A 67 8.86 4.73 10.22
N LYS A 68 8.85 6.07 10.25
CA LYS A 68 8.68 6.85 11.48
C LYS A 68 7.34 6.58 12.17
N THR A 69 6.27 6.40 11.39
CA THR A 69 4.93 6.11 11.93
C THR A 69 4.84 4.71 12.55
N MET A 70 5.67 3.78 12.09
CA MET A 70 5.75 2.39 12.54
C MET A 70 6.75 2.18 13.69
N HIS A 71 7.63 3.14 14.00
CA HIS A 71 8.59 3.02 15.10
C HIS A 71 7.94 2.68 16.45
N ARG A 72 6.75 3.24 16.72
CA ARG A 72 6.01 2.93 17.95
C ARG A 72 5.57 1.46 17.99
N TRP A 73 5.16 0.90 16.87
CA TRP A 73 4.84 -0.53 16.77
C TRP A 73 6.07 -1.37 17.14
N ALA A 74 7.24 -1.08 16.57
CA ALA A 74 8.46 -1.80 16.86
C ALA A 74 8.83 -1.76 18.35
N LEU A 75 8.78 -0.58 18.98
CA LEU A 75 9.06 -0.42 20.41
C LEU A 75 8.12 -1.25 21.28
N LEU A 76 6.81 -1.21 21.00
CA LEU A 76 5.80 -1.93 21.78
C LEU A 76 5.91 -3.44 21.57
N TYR A 77 6.07 -3.90 20.34
CA TYR A 77 6.27 -5.31 20.02
C TYR A 77 7.52 -5.87 20.69
N ASP A 78 8.62 -5.11 20.69
CA ASP A 78 9.87 -5.51 21.31
C ASP A 78 9.75 -5.71 22.82
N VAL A 79 8.99 -4.84 23.50
CA VAL A 79 8.64 -5.00 24.91
C VAL A 79 7.88 -6.31 25.13
N LEU A 80 6.88 -6.61 24.30
CA LEU A 80 6.07 -7.83 24.45
C LEU A 80 6.87 -9.12 24.22
N VAL A 81 7.82 -9.13 23.29
CA VAL A 81 8.64 -10.33 23.04
C VAL A 81 9.76 -10.50 24.05
N THR A 82 10.17 -9.42 24.72
CA THR A 82 11.22 -9.45 25.76
C THR A 82 10.64 -9.72 27.15
N ASP A 83 9.44 -9.20 27.43
CA ASP A 83 8.78 -9.33 28.73
C ASP A 83 7.40 -10.00 28.59
N PRO A 84 7.27 -11.30 28.96
CA PRO A 84 6.00 -12.01 28.88
C PRO A 84 4.96 -11.54 29.90
N VAL A 85 5.33 -10.74 30.90
CA VAL A 85 4.42 -10.14 31.88
C VAL A 85 4.22 -8.64 31.66
N ALA A 86 4.53 -8.16 30.45
CA ALA A 86 4.35 -6.77 30.05
C ALA A 86 2.93 -6.27 30.40
N PRO A 87 2.78 -5.01 30.87
CA PRO A 87 1.49 -4.49 31.27
C PRO A 87 0.44 -4.58 30.15
N PRO A 88 -0.84 -4.86 30.47
CA PRO A 88 -1.92 -4.90 29.46
C PRO A 88 -2.06 -3.63 28.61
N SER A 89 -1.61 -2.49 29.12
CA SER A 89 -1.57 -1.22 28.39
C SER A 89 -0.62 -1.22 27.19
N VAL A 90 0.41 -2.07 27.18
CA VAL A 90 1.33 -2.24 26.04
C VAL A 90 0.58 -2.91 24.90
N HIS A 91 -0.15 -4.00 25.18
CA HIS A 91 -1.01 -4.68 24.21
C HIS A 91 -2.07 -3.75 23.64
N ALA A 92 -2.76 -2.99 24.50
CA ALA A 92 -3.79 -2.04 24.06
C ALA A 92 -3.22 -0.97 23.11
N GLN A 93 -2.02 -0.45 23.39
CA GLN A 93 -1.36 0.51 22.52
C GLN A 93 -0.89 -0.12 21.21
N LEU A 94 -0.41 -1.37 21.23
CA LEU A 94 0.00 -2.07 20.02
C LEU A 94 -1.17 -2.22 19.05
N LEU A 95 -2.31 -2.70 19.54
CA LEU A 95 -3.55 -2.81 18.77
C LEU A 95 -3.99 -1.46 18.16
N GLN A 96 -3.87 -0.36 18.91
CA GLN A 96 -4.19 0.97 18.38
C GLN A 96 -3.27 1.38 17.22
N VAL A 97 -1.99 1.02 17.28
CA VAL A 97 -1.06 1.29 16.18
C VAL A 97 -1.37 0.41 14.98
N GLU A 98 -1.65 -0.88 15.21
CA GLU A 98 -2.05 -1.84 14.17
C GLU A 98 -3.33 -1.40 13.45
N ASP A 99 -4.32 -0.93 14.19
CA ASP A 99 -5.58 -0.42 13.64
C ASP A 99 -5.40 0.86 12.81
N ARG A 100 -4.47 1.73 13.21
CA ARG A 100 -4.15 2.94 12.44
C ARG A 100 -3.44 2.63 11.12
N HIS A 101 -2.73 1.50 11.05
CA HIS A 101 -1.92 1.12 9.89
C HIS A 101 -2.55 0.01 9.03
N GLY A 102 -3.79 -0.39 9.31
CA GLY A 102 -4.48 -1.39 8.50
C GLY A 102 -3.92 -2.81 8.66
N MET A 103 -3.29 -3.12 9.80
CA MET A 103 -2.62 -4.41 10.00
C MET A 103 -3.60 -5.55 10.34
N SER A 104 -4.86 -5.22 10.69
CA SER A 104 -5.94 -6.18 10.91
C SER A 104 -6.99 -6.11 9.78
N PRO A 105 -7.73 -7.19 9.47
CA PRO A 105 -8.81 -7.14 8.49
C PRO A 105 -9.88 -6.09 8.81
N GLN A 106 -10.17 -5.89 10.10
CA GLN A 106 -11.10 -4.85 10.55
C GLN A 106 -10.56 -3.45 10.26
N ALA A 107 -9.27 -3.22 10.51
CA ALA A 107 -8.61 -1.96 10.21
C ALA A 107 -8.57 -1.68 8.70
N MET A 108 -8.26 -2.69 7.88
CA MET A 108 -8.33 -2.59 6.43
C MET A 108 -9.74 -2.21 5.94
N ALA A 109 -10.78 -2.88 6.45
CA ALA A 109 -12.16 -2.55 6.10
C ALA A 109 -12.52 -1.11 6.49
N LYS A 110 -12.08 -0.65 7.67
CA LYS A 110 -12.28 0.73 8.14
C LYS A 110 -11.55 1.76 7.27
N LEU A 111 -10.34 1.44 6.81
CA LEU A 111 -9.54 2.26 5.91
C LEU A 111 -9.96 2.12 4.44
N ARG A 112 -10.89 1.21 4.14
CA ARG A 112 -11.36 0.85 2.79
C ARG A 112 -10.21 0.36 1.91
N TRP A 113 -9.29 -0.39 2.50
CA TRP A 113 -8.19 -1.02 1.79
C TRP A 113 -8.58 -2.43 1.39
N ALA A 114 -8.33 -2.77 0.13
CA ALA A 114 -8.58 -4.10 -0.39
C ALA A 114 -7.34 -4.59 -1.14
N VAL A 115 -6.82 -5.75 -0.75
CA VAL A 115 -5.76 -6.41 -1.53
C VAL A 115 -6.39 -7.02 -2.78
N ARG A 116 -5.83 -6.70 -3.94
CA ARG A 116 -6.25 -7.24 -5.23
C ARG A 116 -5.03 -7.82 -5.95
N ALA A 117 -5.26 -8.85 -6.76
CA ALA A 117 -4.23 -9.34 -7.66
C ALA A 117 -3.82 -8.21 -8.59
N SER A 118 -2.52 -8.02 -8.80
CA SER A 118 -2.04 -7.06 -9.78
C SER A 118 -2.49 -7.52 -11.16
N GLU A 119 -3.27 -6.68 -11.85
CA GLU A 119 -3.53 -6.87 -13.27
C GLU A 119 -2.23 -6.58 -14.01
N PRO A 120 -1.75 -7.46 -14.91
CA PRO A 120 -0.49 -7.25 -15.60
C PRO A 120 -0.56 -5.91 -16.33
N GLU A 121 0.39 -5.00 -16.06
CA GLU A 121 0.49 -3.77 -16.84
C GLU A 121 0.57 -4.16 -18.33
N PRO A 122 -0.26 -3.57 -19.21
CA PRO A 122 -0.10 -3.79 -20.63
C PRO A 122 1.33 -3.37 -20.99
N PRO A 123 2.00 -4.11 -21.89
CA PRO A 123 3.38 -3.80 -22.26
C PRO A 123 3.47 -2.32 -22.65
N VAL A 124 4.31 -1.57 -21.94
CA VAL A 124 4.63 -0.19 -22.34
C VAL A 124 5.25 -0.30 -23.72
N GLU A 125 4.49 0.04 -24.76
CA GLU A 125 5.01 0.12 -26.12
C GLU A 125 6.07 1.21 -26.15
N VAL A 126 7.32 0.79 -25.98
CA VAL A 126 8.47 1.67 -26.20
C VAL A 126 8.37 2.12 -27.65
N PRO A 127 8.19 3.42 -27.94
CA PRO A 127 8.03 3.88 -29.31
C PRO A 127 9.28 3.48 -30.07
N LYS A 128 9.12 2.59 -31.07
CA LYS A 128 10.21 2.17 -31.94
C LYS A 128 10.84 3.42 -32.52
N ALA A 129 12.09 3.68 -32.16
CA ALA A 129 12.86 4.78 -32.71
C ALA A 129 12.84 4.67 -34.23
N LYS A 130 12.26 5.67 -34.90
CA LYS A 130 12.27 5.75 -36.36
C LYS A 130 13.72 5.81 -36.79
N THR A 131 14.22 4.72 -37.37
CA THR A 131 15.54 4.71 -37.99
C THR A 131 15.50 5.68 -39.15
N ASP A 132 16.16 6.81 -39.00
CA ASP A 132 16.17 7.89 -39.98
C ASP A 132 16.93 7.41 -41.23
N ARG A 133 16.18 6.91 -42.23
CA ARG A 133 16.72 6.41 -43.51
C ARG A 133 17.55 7.47 -44.24
N ARG A 134 17.44 8.75 -43.88
CA ARG A 134 18.16 9.86 -44.51
C ARG A 134 19.65 9.89 -44.20
N LYS A 135 20.11 9.29 -43.09
CA LYS A 135 21.57 9.22 -42.80
C LYS A 135 22.29 8.13 -43.61
N ARG A 136 21.63 7.02 -43.94
CA ARG A 136 22.25 5.92 -44.72
C ARG A 136 22.51 6.25 -46.19
N VAL A 137 21.78 7.21 -46.76
CA VAL A 137 21.96 7.58 -48.18
C VAL A 137 23.16 8.51 -48.37
N LEU A 138 23.51 9.33 -47.37
CA LEU A 138 24.67 10.22 -47.46
C LEU A 138 26.01 9.49 -47.32
N GLU A 139 26.06 8.40 -46.55
CA GLU A 139 27.28 7.59 -46.36
C GLU A 139 27.60 6.72 -47.60
N ALA A 140 26.58 6.26 -48.32
CA ALA A 140 26.76 5.47 -49.54
C ALA A 140 27.25 6.29 -50.75
N VAL A 141 27.09 7.62 -50.72
CA VAL A 141 27.56 8.50 -51.81
C VAL A 141 28.99 8.98 -51.57
N SER A 142 29.49 8.98 -50.32
CA SER A 142 30.88 9.32 -50.01
C SER A 142 31.91 8.24 -50.34
N ASP A 143 31.49 6.96 -50.43
CA ASP A 143 32.37 5.84 -50.81
C ASP A 143 32.46 5.61 -52.34
N ALA A 144 31.70 6.35 -53.15
CA ALA A 144 31.70 6.23 -54.61
C ALA A 144 32.58 7.28 -55.32
N SER A 145 33.49 7.94 -54.60
CA SER A 145 34.47 8.88 -55.17
C SER A 145 35.84 8.68 -54.53
N ALA A 146 36.50 7.59 -54.92
CA ALA A 146 37.94 7.39 -54.80
C ALA A 146 38.43 6.57 -56.00
#